data_AF-L7KLM8-F1
#
_entry.id   AF-L7KLM8-F1
#
_cell.length_a   1.000
_cell.length_b   1.000
_cell.length_c   1.000
_cell.angle_alpha   90.00
_cell.angle_beta   90.00
_cell.angle_gamma   90.00
#
_symmetry.space_group_name_H-M   'P 1'
#
loop_
_entity.id
_entity.type
_entity.pdbx_description
1 polymer ?
#
loop_
_entity_poly.entity_id
_entity_poly.type
_entity_poly.pdbx_seq_one_letter_code
_entity_poly.pdbx_strand_id
1 'polypeptide(L)'
;MQRSLVTPYIRTSGAALQHAVTPTTWREALRVDFSRAGVAAPLRVGVAVGVVLVVGALLGQRDLAGLAALGALVSAFCRPDPYPVRAPRLVALAVGITAAIALGSTMGVYANSIVVEIIVTALLAGIACYFVSALRIVGPGAVIFVFAATGAAGFAHSPADIGRAVLASVIGAVIGIVIALAPWLANTAMALLRGTRTGSSSTSVTARRESLWVSLAGGHSPANRRHLALTAFRIAVAATIAAVIAVAVHLDHPMWAAMGAVAAMQGVEYHLTVRRGVQRLLGNLGGALIAGLLLSIPLGYWGAVAGIIIFQVLAEILSTVNYALCSLAVTPMALLLTGLSAGLSPEAAVDRVLDTAIGIVVGIVVAALTIRGHEMATLHSAPERVATVPVSAESTAHDDAAPESSTAGYRSRS
;
A
#
# COMPACT_ATOMS: atom_id res chain seq x y z
N MET A 1 27.92 16.56 -24.01
CA MET A 1 27.15 17.82 -24.04
C MET A 1 25.68 17.48 -24.27
N GLN A 2 24.96 17.13 -23.20
CA GLN A 2 23.54 16.80 -23.24
C GLN A 2 22.96 17.22 -21.88
N ARG A 3 22.46 18.46 -21.81
CA ARG A 3 21.87 19.04 -20.60
C ARG A 3 20.51 18.39 -20.37
N SER A 4 20.36 17.61 -19.30
CA SER A 4 19.04 17.25 -18.77
C SER A 4 18.42 18.50 -18.17
N LEU A 5 17.37 19.00 -18.82
CA LEU A 5 16.53 20.09 -18.30
C LEU A 5 15.66 19.52 -17.17
N VAL A 6 16.20 19.47 -15.95
CA VAL A 6 15.39 19.31 -14.73
C VAL A 6 14.82 20.68 -14.41
N THR A 7 13.53 20.87 -14.69
CA THR A 7 12.84 22.16 -14.56
C THR A 7 12.72 22.58 -13.09
N PRO A 8 13.27 23.74 -12.67
CA PRO A 8 13.29 24.16 -11.28
C PRO A 8 12.14 25.13 -10.98
N TYR A 9 10.87 24.73 -11.02
CA TYR A 9 9.78 25.65 -10.62
C TYR A 9 8.53 24.92 -10.09
N ILE A 10 8.49 24.69 -8.79
CA ILE A 10 7.23 24.73 -8.04
C ILE A 10 7.46 25.69 -6.89
N ARG A 11 7.20 27.00 -7.08
CA ARG A 11 7.27 28.01 -6.02
C ARG A 11 5.91 28.56 -5.57
N THR A 12 4.82 28.18 -6.24
CA THR A 12 3.44 28.60 -5.95
C THR A 12 2.46 27.47 -6.29
N SER A 13 1.30 27.41 -5.64
CA SER A 13 0.25 26.43 -5.94
C SER A 13 -0.20 26.47 -7.41
N GLY A 14 -0.06 27.62 -8.09
CA GLY A 14 -0.31 27.75 -9.53
C GLY A 14 0.69 27.01 -10.41
N ALA A 15 1.99 27.06 -10.09
CA ALA A 15 3.01 26.29 -10.81
C ALA A 15 2.87 24.78 -10.59
N ALA A 16 2.41 24.38 -9.40
CA ALA A 16 2.12 22.98 -9.06
C ALA A 16 1.01 22.42 -9.96
N LEU A 17 -0.10 23.14 -10.11
CA LEU A 17 -1.22 22.75 -10.98
C LEU A 17 -0.81 22.71 -12.46
N GLN A 18 0.03 23.64 -12.93
CA GLN A 18 0.57 23.61 -14.29
C GLN A 18 1.44 22.36 -14.54
N HIS A 19 2.24 21.94 -13.56
CA HIS A 19 3.05 20.72 -13.65
C HIS A 19 2.20 19.45 -13.84
N ALA A 20 1.00 19.40 -13.27
CA ALA A 20 0.10 18.27 -13.41
C ALA A 20 -0.37 18.00 -14.86
N VAL A 21 -0.31 19.02 -15.72
CA VAL A 21 -0.76 18.95 -17.11
C VAL A 21 0.42 18.79 -18.10
N THR A 22 1.66 18.75 -17.61
CA THR A 22 2.82 18.71 -18.51
C THR A 22 3.02 17.34 -19.21
N PRO A 23 3.34 17.31 -20.53
CA PRO A 23 3.52 16.06 -21.28
C PRO A 23 4.65 15.16 -20.74
N THR A 24 5.64 15.75 -20.08
CA THR A 24 6.76 15.03 -19.45
C THR A 24 6.29 14.16 -18.29
N THR A 25 5.40 14.69 -17.43
CA THR A 25 4.81 13.95 -16.31
C THR A 25 4.01 12.75 -16.79
N TRP A 26 3.29 12.89 -17.90
CA TRP A 26 2.55 11.80 -18.55
C TRP A 26 3.49 10.75 -19.16
N ARG A 27 4.58 11.16 -19.82
CA ARG A 27 5.58 10.24 -20.37
C ARG A 27 6.31 9.45 -19.27
N GLU A 28 6.60 10.08 -18.13
CA GLU A 28 7.20 9.40 -16.98
C GLU A 28 6.22 8.49 -16.23
N ALA A 29 4.95 8.89 -16.13
CA ALA A 29 3.87 8.05 -15.60
C ALA A 29 3.73 6.72 -16.36
N LEU A 30 4.01 6.72 -17.66
CA LEU A 30 3.87 5.55 -18.53
C LEU A 30 5.14 4.68 -18.63
N ARG A 31 6.24 5.01 -17.94
CA ARG A 31 7.43 4.15 -17.93
C ARG A 31 7.14 2.84 -17.19
N VAL A 32 7.46 1.73 -17.84
CA VAL A 32 7.23 0.36 -17.34
C VAL A 32 8.59 -0.34 -17.20
N ASP A 33 8.84 -0.97 -16.06
CA ASP A 33 10.09 -1.70 -15.79
C ASP A 33 9.78 -3.12 -15.30
N PHE A 34 9.74 -4.08 -16.23
CA PHE A 34 9.45 -5.48 -15.92
C PHE A 34 10.61 -6.20 -15.22
N SER A 35 11.82 -5.63 -15.18
CA SER A 35 12.95 -6.24 -14.45
C SER A 35 12.70 -6.34 -12.94
N ARG A 36 11.76 -5.53 -12.43
CA ARG A 36 11.35 -5.49 -11.02
C ARG A 36 10.21 -6.46 -10.69
N ALA A 37 9.69 -7.19 -11.67
CA ALA A 37 8.60 -8.13 -11.47
C ALA A 37 9.10 -9.39 -10.74
N GLY A 38 8.55 -9.66 -9.56
CA GLY A 38 8.79 -10.90 -8.82
C GLY A 38 7.50 -11.67 -8.64
N VAL A 39 7.53 -13.00 -8.74
CA VAL A 39 6.30 -13.83 -8.76
C VAL A 39 6.02 -14.49 -7.40
N ALA A 40 7.05 -14.88 -6.66
CA ALA A 40 6.89 -15.69 -5.45
C ALA A 40 6.14 -14.99 -4.29
N ALA A 41 6.31 -13.67 -4.13
CA ALA A 41 5.57 -12.92 -3.12
C ALA A 41 4.12 -12.64 -3.55
N PRO A 42 3.83 -12.13 -4.76
CA PRO A 42 2.47 -12.00 -5.27
C PRO A 42 1.64 -13.27 -5.24
N LEU A 43 2.22 -14.42 -5.62
CA LEU A 43 1.51 -15.70 -5.61
C LEU A 43 1.05 -16.07 -4.19
N ARG A 44 1.87 -15.81 -3.16
CA ARG A 44 1.49 -16.05 -1.76
C ARG A 44 0.33 -15.17 -1.31
N VAL A 45 0.26 -13.92 -1.76
CA VAL A 45 -0.90 -13.04 -1.47
C VAL A 45 -2.15 -13.59 -2.14
N GLY A 46 -2.04 -14.01 -3.42
CA GLY A 46 -3.12 -14.68 -4.14
C GLY A 46 -3.60 -15.95 -3.44
N VAL A 47 -2.67 -16.77 -2.94
CA VAL A 47 -3.00 -17.97 -2.14
C VAL A 47 -3.70 -17.60 -0.85
N ALA A 48 -3.26 -16.55 -0.13
CA ALA A 48 -3.92 -16.13 1.11
C ALA A 48 -5.37 -15.70 0.88
N VAL A 49 -5.61 -14.90 -0.16
CA VAL A 49 -6.97 -14.50 -0.57
C VAL A 49 -7.77 -15.69 -1.10
N GLY A 50 -7.16 -16.55 -1.91
CA GLY A 50 -7.82 -17.72 -2.48
C GLY A 50 -8.26 -18.74 -1.43
N VAL A 51 -7.42 -19.01 -0.42
CA VAL A 51 -7.75 -19.94 0.68
C VAL A 51 -9.01 -19.48 1.41
N VAL A 52 -9.09 -18.21 1.79
CA VAL A 52 -10.25 -17.72 2.55
C VAL A 52 -11.53 -17.69 1.72
N LEU A 53 -11.42 -17.37 0.42
CA LEU A 53 -12.57 -17.41 -0.49
C LEU A 53 -13.07 -18.84 -0.70
N VAL A 54 -12.18 -19.76 -1.05
CA VAL A 54 -12.55 -21.17 -1.31
C VAL A 54 -13.06 -21.85 -0.04
N VAL A 55 -12.36 -21.70 1.09
CA VAL A 55 -12.79 -22.31 2.36
C VAL A 55 -14.10 -21.70 2.84
N GLY A 56 -14.26 -20.37 2.76
CA GLY A 56 -15.53 -19.72 3.08
C GLY A 56 -16.69 -20.28 2.26
N ALA A 57 -16.49 -20.52 0.97
CA ALA A 57 -17.48 -21.12 0.09
C ALA A 57 -17.83 -22.57 0.45
N LEU A 58 -16.82 -23.38 0.78
CA LEU A 58 -17.00 -24.77 1.18
C LEU A 58 -17.72 -24.89 2.52
N LEU A 59 -17.55 -23.91 3.41
CA LEU A 59 -18.27 -23.80 4.67
C LEU A 59 -19.67 -23.16 4.53
N GLY A 60 -20.11 -22.85 3.31
CA GLY A 60 -21.40 -22.20 3.05
C GLY A 60 -21.44 -20.72 3.45
N GLN A 61 -20.33 -20.12 3.85
CA GLN A 61 -20.20 -18.73 4.31
C GLN A 61 -19.72 -17.81 3.17
N ARG A 62 -20.40 -17.85 2.02
CA ARG A 62 -20.01 -17.08 0.83
C ARG A 62 -20.04 -15.57 1.06
N ASP A 63 -21.01 -15.10 1.82
CA ASP A 63 -21.23 -13.67 2.08
C ASP A 63 -20.12 -13.06 2.95
N LEU A 64 -19.53 -13.87 3.85
CA LEU A 64 -18.42 -13.45 4.72
C LEU A 64 -17.05 -13.60 4.07
N ALA A 65 -16.95 -14.37 2.99
CA ALA A 65 -15.69 -14.70 2.35
C ALA A 65 -14.97 -13.44 1.84
N GLY A 66 -15.71 -12.43 1.36
CA GLY A 66 -15.15 -11.14 0.95
C GLY A 66 -14.49 -10.38 2.09
N LEU A 67 -15.10 -10.39 3.28
CA LEU A 67 -14.55 -9.75 4.49
C LEU A 67 -13.33 -10.50 5.04
N ALA A 68 -13.34 -11.84 4.95
CA ALA A 68 -12.16 -12.65 5.26
C ALA A 68 -11.01 -12.36 4.28
N ALA A 69 -11.30 -12.19 2.99
CA ALA A 69 -10.30 -11.79 1.99
C ALA A 69 -9.69 -10.41 2.30
N LEU A 70 -10.49 -9.43 2.74
CA LEU A 70 -9.97 -8.13 3.20
C LEU A 70 -9.00 -8.27 4.39
N GLY A 71 -9.27 -9.18 5.33
CA GLY A 71 -8.32 -9.53 6.39
C GLY A 71 -7.03 -10.16 5.85
N ALA A 72 -7.16 -11.10 4.91
CA ALA A 72 -6.03 -11.82 4.31
C ALA A 72 -5.08 -10.91 3.50
N LEU A 73 -5.54 -9.74 3.05
CA LEU A 73 -4.71 -8.72 2.40
C LEU A 73 -3.56 -8.21 3.28
N VAL A 74 -3.59 -8.44 4.59
CA VAL A 74 -2.43 -8.18 5.45
C VAL A 74 -1.16 -8.85 4.93
N SER A 75 -1.28 -9.98 4.23
CA SER A 75 -0.16 -10.70 3.61
C SER A 75 0.61 -9.89 2.54
N ALA A 76 -0.03 -8.88 1.95
CA ALA A 76 0.56 -8.02 0.94
C ALA A 76 1.57 -7.01 1.51
N PHE A 77 1.53 -6.75 2.81
CA PHE A 77 2.30 -5.71 3.47
C PHE A 77 3.69 -6.17 3.94
N CYS A 78 4.53 -5.17 4.23
CA CYS A 78 5.84 -5.29 4.89
C CYS A 78 6.80 -6.24 4.16
N ARG A 79 6.73 -6.30 2.83
CA ARG A 79 7.54 -7.22 2.01
C ARG A 79 9.05 -7.05 2.17
N PRO A 80 9.60 -5.82 2.21
CA PRO A 80 11.04 -5.63 2.35
C PRO A 80 11.54 -5.89 3.77
N ASP A 81 10.63 -6.00 4.76
CA ASP A 81 11.02 -6.08 6.16
C ASP A 81 11.59 -7.47 6.50
N PRO A 82 12.69 -7.53 7.27
CA PRO A 82 13.14 -8.77 7.89
C PRO A 82 12.02 -9.39 8.73
N TYR A 83 11.87 -10.72 8.66
CA TYR A 83 10.81 -11.46 9.36
C TYR A 83 10.59 -11.07 10.85
N PRO A 84 11.65 -10.85 11.66
CA PRO A 84 11.48 -10.47 13.06
C PRO A 84 10.81 -9.11 13.29
N VAL A 85 10.95 -8.18 12.34
CA VAL A 85 10.31 -6.85 12.35
C VAL A 85 8.96 -6.90 11.62
N ARG A 86 8.86 -7.76 10.60
CA ARG A 86 7.65 -7.94 9.80
C ARG A 86 6.49 -8.46 10.63
N ALA A 87 6.68 -9.51 11.42
CA ALA A 87 5.60 -10.14 12.19
C ALA A 87 4.79 -9.16 13.08
N PRO A 88 5.41 -8.35 13.96
CA PRO A 88 4.66 -7.41 14.81
C PRO A 88 3.95 -6.32 14.00
N ARG A 89 4.53 -5.86 12.87
CA ARG A 89 3.86 -4.89 11.98
C ARG A 89 2.63 -5.49 11.27
N LEU A 90 2.72 -6.76 10.85
CA LEU A 90 1.58 -7.46 10.27
C LEU A 90 0.45 -7.65 11.29
N VAL A 91 0.78 -7.96 12.55
CA VAL A 91 -0.22 -8.03 13.63
C VAL A 91 -0.88 -6.68 13.85
N ALA A 92 -0.09 -5.59 13.90
CA ALA A 92 -0.64 -4.24 14.03
C ALA A 92 -1.57 -3.88 12.86
N LEU A 93 -1.21 -4.23 11.63
CA LEU A 93 -2.06 -4.07 10.45
C LEU A 93 -3.35 -4.89 10.54
N ALA A 94 -3.27 -6.15 10.96
CA ALA A 94 -4.42 -7.02 11.15
C ALA A 94 -5.42 -6.44 12.15
N VAL A 95 -4.93 -5.93 13.29
CA VAL A 95 -5.75 -5.24 14.29
C VAL A 95 -6.40 -4.00 13.69
N GLY A 96 -5.63 -3.18 12.96
CA GLY A 96 -6.15 -1.96 12.36
C GLY A 96 -7.18 -2.20 11.24
N ILE A 97 -6.96 -3.18 10.36
CA ILE A 97 -7.93 -3.57 9.32
C ILE A 97 -9.20 -4.15 9.96
N THR A 98 -9.06 -4.99 10.99
CA THR A 98 -10.20 -5.52 11.74
C THR A 98 -10.99 -4.42 12.44
N ALA A 99 -10.32 -3.42 13.03
CA ALA A 99 -10.97 -2.27 13.63
C ALA A 99 -11.71 -1.41 12.58
N ALA A 100 -11.14 -1.25 11.39
CA ALA A 100 -11.80 -0.58 10.28
C ALA A 100 -13.06 -1.34 9.82
N ILE A 101 -13.02 -2.67 9.76
CA ILE A 101 -14.18 -3.52 9.45
C ILE A 101 -15.24 -3.41 10.54
N ALA A 102 -14.85 -3.46 11.82
CA ALA A 102 -15.76 -3.27 12.94
C ALA A 102 -16.48 -1.91 12.85
N LEU A 103 -15.71 -0.84 12.62
CA LEU A 103 -16.25 0.51 12.45
C LEU A 103 -17.19 0.60 11.24
N GLY A 104 -16.78 0.03 10.10
CA GLY A 104 -17.58 -0.08 8.88
C GLY A 104 -18.92 -0.77 9.12
N SER A 105 -18.88 -1.99 9.66
CA SER A 105 -20.09 -2.76 9.98
C SER A 105 -20.98 -2.05 11.01
N THR A 106 -20.40 -1.33 11.98
CA THR A 106 -21.17 -0.53 12.94
C THR A 106 -21.87 0.64 12.24
N MET A 107 -21.21 1.29 11.28
CA MET A 107 -21.85 2.31 10.45
C MET A 107 -22.98 1.71 9.61
N GLY A 108 -22.79 0.56 8.96
CA GLY A 108 -23.85 -0.10 8.18
C GLY A 108 -25.13 -0.38 8.98
N VAL A 109 -24.99 -0.72 10.27
CA VAL A 109 -26.13 -1.02 11.14
C VAL A 109 -26.77 0.23 11.74
N TYR A 110 -25.98 1.24 12.14
CA TYR A 110 -26.45 2.34 12.99
C TYR A 110 -26.35 3.73 12.38
N ALA A 111 -25.61 3.93 11.29
CA ALA A 111 -25.46 5.23 10.66
C ALA A 111 -26.72 5.58 9.87
N ASN A 112 -27.58 6.40 10.47
CA ASN A 112 -28.79 6.91 9.79
C ASN A 112 -28.53 8.17 8.95
N SER A 113 -27.27 8.60 8.82
CA SER A 113 -26.92 9.86 8.16
C SER A 113 -25.60 9.74 7.39
N ILE A 114 -25.64 10.10 6.12
CA ILE A 114 -24.48 10.18 5.23
C ILE A 114 -23.39 11.10 5.80
N VAL A 115 -23.76 12.12 6.58
CA VAL A 115 -22.81 13.03 7.22
C VAL A 115 -21.95 12.28 8.24
N VAL A 116 -22.54 11.35 9.00
CA VAL A 116 -21.81 10.52 9.97
C VAL A 116 -20.84 9.60 9.24
N GLU A 117 -21.26 8.95 8.16
CA GLU A 117 -20.39 8.08 7.37
C GLU A 117 -19.18 8.83 6.80
N ILE A 118 -19.41 10.03 6.26
CA ILE A 118 -18.34 10.91 5.74
C ILE A 118 -17.36 11.27 6.85
N ILE A 119 -17.84 11.74 8.01
CA ILE A 119 -16.97 12.15 9.13
C ILE A 119 -16.16 10.96 9.63
N VAL A 120 -16.81 9.84 9.93
CA VAL A 120 -16.16 8.66 10.51
C VAL A 120 -15.13 8.09 9.54
N THR A 121 -15.44 8.01 8.26
CA THR A 121 -14.53 7.46 7.26
C THR A 121 -13.37 8.41 6.96
N ALA A 122 -13.59 9.72 6.96
CA ALA A 122 -12.51 10.70 6.82
C ALA A 122 -11.54 10.66 8.01
N LEU A 123 -12.07 10.53 9.24
CA LEU A 123 -11.26 10.32 10.44
C LEU A 123 -10.46 9.02 10.35
N LEU A 124 -11.12 7.92 9.95
CA LEU A 124 -10.46 6.63 9.72
C LEU A 124 -9.33 6.77 8.68
N ALA A 125 -9.55 7.47 7.57
CA ALA A 125 -8.55 7.69 6.54
C ALA A 125 -7.31 8.44 7.08
N GLY A 126 -7.52 9.50 7.86
CA GLY A 126 -6.45 10.24 8.52
C GLY A 126 -5.67 9.37 9.52
N ILE A 127 -6.39 8.65 10.39
CA ILE A 127 -5.79 7.75 11.39
C ILE A 127 -5.00 6.63 10.70
N ALA A 128 -5.55 6.01 9.65
CA ALA A 128 -4.89 4.95 8.89
C ALA A 128 -3.64 5.47 8.17
N CYS A 129 -3.68 6.69 7.62
CA CYS A 129 -2.48 7.31 7.04
C CYS A 129 -1.40 7.55 8.10
N TYR A 130 -1.77 8.13 9.24
CA TYR A 130 -0.85 8.32 10.35
C TYR A 130 -0.23 6.99 10.77
N PHE A 131 -1.06 5.96 10.97
CA PHE A 131 -0.66 4.63 11.38
C PHE A 131 0.33 3.97 10.42
N VAL A 132 -0.01 3.93 9.12
CA VAL A 132 0.84 3.35 8.06
C VAL A 132 2.17 4.10 7.94
N SER A 133 2.13 5.43 8.01
CA SER A 133 3.31 6.29 7.88
C SER A 133 4.22 6.20 9.12
N ALA A 134 3.63 6.19 10.32
CA ALA A 134 4.34 6.09 11.59
C ALA A 134 5.08 4.76 11.72
N LEU A 135 4.45 3.65 11.28
CA LEU A 135 5.07 2.33 11.28
C LEU A 135 5.99 2.06 10.09
N ARG A 136 6.13 3.03 9.17
CA ARG A 136 6.91 2.91 7.92
C ARG A 136 6.54 1.67 7.11
N ILE A 137 5.24 1.40 7.05
CA ILE A 137 4.71 0.20 6.41
C ILE A 137 4.81 0.37 4.89
N VAL A 138 5.46 -0.60 4.24
CA VAL A 138 5.54 -0.70 2.79
C VAL A 138 4.49 -1.69 2.29
N GLY A 139 3.69 -1.30 1.30
CA GLY A 139 2.65 -2.15 0.73
C GLY A 139 1.45 -1.35 0.21
N PRO A 140 0.28 -1.99 0.08
CA PRO A 140 -0.98 -1.31 -0.20
C PRO A 140 -1.22 -0.24 0.88
N GLY A 141 -1.35 1.05 0.55
CA GLY A 141 -1.36 2.10 1.58
C GLY A 141 -2.61 2.10 2.48
N ALA A 142 -2.81 3.21 3.21
CA ALA A 142 -3.97 3.42 4.10
C ALA A 142 -5.36 3.25 3.43
N VAL A 143 -5.43 3.22 2.10
CA VAL A 143 -6.65 3.03 1.32
C VAL A 143 -7.33 1.69 1.63
N ILE A 144 -6.57 0.66 2.01
CA ILE A 144 -7.14 -0.65 2.36
C ILE A 144 -8.04 -0.56 3.60
N PHE A 145 -7.75 0.31 4.55
CA PHE A 145 -8.56 0.49 5.76
C PHE A 145 -9.92 1.10 5.40
N VAL A 146 -9.91 2.12 4.54
CA VAL A 146 -11.14 2.76 4.06
C VAL A 146 -11.94 1.77 3.23
N PHE A 147 -11.29 1.01 2.33
CA PHE A 147 -11.94 -0.02 1.53
C PHE A 147 -12.58 -1.11 2.38
N ALA A 148 -11.88 -1.57 3.42
CA ALA A 148 -12.39 -2.58 4.33
C ALA A 148 -13.59 -2.06 5.15
N ALA A 149 -13.55 -0.81 5.61
CA ALA A 149 -14.67 -0.18 6.30
C ALA A 149 -15.89 0.00 5.39
N THR A 150 -15.70 0.51 4.16
CA THR A 150 -16.81 0.68 3.20
C THR A 150 -17.42 -0.66 2.79
N GLY A 151 -16.59 -1.69 2.55
CA GLY A 151 -17.08 -3.04 2.25
C GLY A 151 -17.87 -3.66 3.40
N ALA A 152 -17.42 -3.45 4.65
CA ALA A 152 -18.12 -3.92 5.84
C ALA A 152 -19.43 -3.15 6.11
N ALA A 153 -19.47 -1.85 5.81
CA ALA A 153 -20.69 -1.05 5.92
C ALA A 153 -21.78 -1.51 4.96
N GLY A 154 -21.43 -1.84 3.71
CA GLY A 154 -22.39 -2.37 2.73
C GLY A 154 -22.86 -3.80 3.01
N PHE A 155 -22.16 -4.55 3.87
CA PHE A 155 -22.55 -5.91 4.26
C PHE A 155 -23.49 -5.94 5.48
N ALA A 156 -23.21 -5.11 6.49
CA ALA A 156 -23.85 -5.26 7.80
C ALA A 156 -25.18 -4.52 7.89
N HIS A 157 -26.26 -5.27 8.13
CA HIS A 157 -27.61 -4.72 8.28
C HIS A 157 -28.23 -5.03 9.66
N SER A 158 -27.63 -5.96 10.41
CA SER A 158 -28.02 -6.31 11.77
C SER A 158 -26.84 -6.25 12.75
N PRO A 159 -27.07 -6.03 14.06
CA PRO A 159 -25.99 -6.05 15.06
C PRO A 159 -25.19 -7.35 15.10
N ALA A 160 -25.81 -8.48 14.72
CA ALA A 160 -25.14 -9.78 14.63
C ALA A 160 -24.08 -9.82 13.51
N ASP A 161 -24.30 -9.06 12.42
CA ASP A 161 -23.39 -9.01 11.28
C ASP A 161 -22.05 -8.37 11.63
N ILE A 162 -22.02 -7.46 12.62
CA ILE A 162 -20.78 -6.86 13.15
C ILE A 162 -19.85 -7.95 13.67
N GLY A 163 -20.37 -8.85 14.52
CA GLY A 163 -19.60 -9.95 15.08
C GLY A 163 -19.11 -10.92 14.00
N ARG A 164 -19.96 -11.22 13.01
CA ARG A 164 -19.62 -12.11 11.89
C ARG A 164 -18.55 -11.49 10.98
N ALA A 165 -18.66 -10.20 10.67
CA ALA A 165 -17.70 -9.46 9.87
C ALA A 165 -16.32 -9.40 10.52
N VAL A 166 -16.28 -9.07 11.82
CA VAL A 166 -15.05 -9.04 12.62
C VAL A 166 -14.41 -10.42 12.72
N LEU A 167 -15.20 -11.47 12.98
CA LEU A 167 -14.67 -12.83 13.07
C LEU A 167 -14.09 -13.28 11.72
N ALA A 168 -14.80 -13.04 10.62
CA ALA A 168 -14.33 -13.36 9.27
C ALA A 168 -13.00 -12.64 8.96
N SER A 169 -12.90 -11.34 9.28
CA SER A 169 -11.67 -10.57 9.04
C SER A 169 -10.51 -11.05 9.90
N VAL A 170 -10.75 -11.41 11.16
CA VAL A 170 -9.72 -11.97 12.06
C VAL A 170 -9.19 -13.29 11.51
N ILE A 171 -10.08 -14.21 11.11
CA ILE A 171 -9.69 -15.49 10.51
C ILE A 171 -8.84 -15.25 9.26
N GLY A 172 -9.29 -14.37 8.38
CA GLY A 172 -8.56 -14.02 7.18
C GLY A 172 -7.20 -13.39 7.47
N ALA A 173 -7.11 -12.49 8.45
CA ALA A 173 -5.87 -11.85 8.85
C ALA A 173 -4.87 -12.85 9.45
N VAL A 174 -5.33 -13.80 10.26
CA VAL A 174 -4.48 -14.89 10.78
C VAL A 174 -3.91 -15.72 9.63
N ILE A 175 -4.76 -16.14 8.68
CA ILE A 175 -4.32 -16.89 7.49
C ILE A 175 -3.30 -16.07 6.67
N GLY A 176 -3.58 -14.79 6.46
CA GLY A 176 -2.68 -13.87 5.75
C GLY A 176 -1.32 -13.72 6.43
N ILE A 177 -1.28 -13.59 7.76
CA ILE A 177 -0.04 -13.52 8.54
C ILE A 177 0.74 -14.84 8.41
N VAL A 178 0.09 -15.98 8.58
CA VAL A 178 0.72 -17.30 8.48
C VAL A 178 1.35 -17.48 7.10
N ILE A 179 0.63 -17.17 6.02
CA ILE A 179 1.14 -17.31 4.65
C ILE A 179 2.27 -16.30 4.34
N ALA A 180 2.19 -15.08 4.88
CA ALA A 180 3.25 -14.10 4.73
C ALA A 180 4.56 -14.54 5.40
N LEU A 181 4.46 -15.21 6.55
CA LEU A 181 5.58 -15.73 7.33
C LEU A 181 5.99 -17.17 6.96
N ALA A 182 5.24 -17.84 6.07
CA ALA A 182 5.44 -19.25 5.73
C ALA A 182 6.88 -19.62 5.32
N PRO A 183 7.62 -18.83 4.49
CA PRO A 183 9.00 -19.22 4.15
C PRO A 183 9.94 -19.20 5.35
N TRP A 184 9.73 -18.27 6.29
CA TRP A 184 10.52 -18.21 7.52
C TRP A 184 10.19 -19.36 8.46
N LEU A 185 8.90 -19.70 8.61
CA LEU A 185 8.46 -20.84 9.39
C LEU A 185 9.00 -22.16 8.83
N ALA A 186 8.94 -22.35 7.50
CA ALA A 186 9.45 -23.53 6.83
C ALA A 186 10.98 -23.67 6.98
N ASN A 187 11.72 -22.58 6.79
CA ASN A 187 13.18 -22.59 6.95
C ASN A 187 13.60 -22.87 8.40
N THR A 188 12.88 -22.30 9.37
CA THR A 188 13.15 -22.53 10.81
C THR A 188 12.84 -23.97 11.20
N ALA A 189 11.71 -24.53 10.75
CA ALA A 189 11.34 -25.92 10.99
C ALA A 189 12.36 -26.89 10.37
N MET A 190 12.78 -26.65 9.12
CA MET A 190 13.82 -27.46 8.47
C MET A 190 15.17 -27.38 9.19
N ALA A 191 15.55 -26.22 9.70
CA ALA A 191 16.78 -26.06 10.48
C ALA A 191 16.75 -26.86 11.80
N LEU A 192 15.60 -26.87 12.48
CA LEU A 192 15.39 -27.67 13.70
C LEU A 192 15.43 -29.18 13.39
N LEU A 193 14.77 -29.60 12.30
CA LEU A 193 14.75 -31.01 11.88
C LEU A 193 16.12 -31.54 11.45
N ARG A 194 16.96 -30.70 10.84
CA ARG A 194 18.31 -31.09 10.37
C ARG A 194 19.35 -31.15 11.49
N GLY A 195 18.99 -30.85 12.74
CA GLY A 195 19.93 -30.81 13.87
C GLY A 195 21.05 -29.78 13.71
N THR A 196 21.01 -28.97 12.65
CA THR A 196 21.92 -27.86 12.43
C THR A 196 21.60 -26.80 13.47
N ARG A 197 22.44 -26.69 14.50
CA ARG A 197 22.53 -25.42 15.25
C ARG A 197 22.75 -24.38 14.18
N THR A 198 21.78 -23.50 13.97
CA THR A 198 21.98 -22.30 13.16
C THR A 198 23.08 -21.53 13.87
N GLY A 199 24.33 -21.82 13.50
CA GLY A 199 25.43 -20.91 13.72
C GLY A 199 24.94 -19.61 13.14
N SER A 200 24.78 -18.63 14.04
CA SER A 200 24.54 -17.24 13.70
C SER A 200 25.65 -16.82 12.72
N SER A 201 25.45 -17.07 11.42
CA SER A 201 26.25 -16.43 10.39
C SER A 201 25.89 -14.96 10.47
N SER A 202 26.84 -14.24 11.07
CA SER A 202 26.89 -12.83 11.32
C SER A 202 26.71 -12.05 10.02
N THR A 203 25.47 -11.72 9.70
CA THR A 203 25.07 -10.52 8.95
C THR A 203 23.61 -10.17 9.25
N SER A 204 23.14 -10.51 10.45
CA SER A 204 22.04 -9.76 11.04
C SER A 204 22.56 -8.35 11.26
N VAL A 205 22.42 -7.49 10.25
CA VAL A 205 22.15 -6.07 10.49
C VAL A 205 21.23 -6.08 11.69
N THR A 206 21.69 -5.55 12.81
CA THR A 206 20.93 -5.42 14.05
C THR A 206 19.69 -4.65 13.67
N ALA A 207 18.65 -5.37 13.26
CA ALA A 207 17.37 -4.81 12.88
C ALA A 207 16.84 -4.27 14.19
N ARG A 208 17.18 -3.01 14.46
CA ARG A 208 16.86 -2.31 15.69
C ARG A 208 15.36 -2.45 15.84
N ARG A 209 14.94 -3.32 16.77
CA ARG A 209 13.54 -3.51 17.13
C ARG A 209 13.14 -2.26 17.89
N GLU A 210 12.86 -1.18 17.16
CA GLU A 210 12.15 -0.06 17.75
C GLU A 210 10.78 -0.57 18.19
N SER A 211 10.40 -0.26 19.42
CA SER A 211 9.07 -0.58 19.93
C SER A 211 8.02 0.03 19.00
N LEU A 212 7.00 -0.76 18.64
CA LEU A 212 5.87 -0.28 17.83
C LEU A 212 5.23 0.96 18.46
N TRP A 213 5.15 1.00 19.79
CA TRP A 213 4.61 2.12 20.54
C TRP A 213 5.41 3.40 20.33
N VAL A 214 6.74 3.31 20.29
CA VAL A 214 7.61 4.47 20.03
C VAL A 214 7.42 4.96 18.59
N SER A 215 7.28 4.03 17.64
CA SER A 215 7.01 4.38 16.24
C SER A 215 5.64 5.05 16.08
N LEU A 216 4.59 4.51 16.70
CA LEU A 216 3.23 5.07 16.69
C LEU A 216 3.13 6.41 17.42
N ALA A 217 3.92 6.62 18.47
CA ALA A 217 4.05 7.93 19.12
C ALA A 217 4.80 8.96 18.24
N GLY A 218 5.10 8.63 16.99
CA GLY A 218 5.79 9.50 16.02
C GLY A 218 7.29 9.64 16.30
N GLY A 219 7.88 8.69 17.02
CA GLY A 219 9.27 8.69 17.43
C GLY A 219 9.59 9.77 18.47
N HIS A 220 10.89 9.99 18.70
CA HIS A 220 11.37 10.91 19.72
C HIS A 220 11.34 12.38 19.30
N SER A 221 11.12 12.68 18.01
CA SER A 221 11.17 14.06 17.48
C SER A 221 9.77 14.69 17.39
N PRO A 222 9.52 15.83 18.07
CA PRO A 222 8.26 16.58 17.94
C PRO A 222 7.95 17.03 16.51
N ALA A 223 8.98 17.31 15.71
CA ALA A 223 8.81 17.72 14.32
C ALA A 223 8.24 16.59 13.46
N ASN A 224 8.66 15.34 13.70
CA ASN A 224 8.15 14.17 12.99
C ASN A 224 6.68 13.90 13.34
N ARG A 225 6.33 13.95 14.63
CA ARG A 225 4.93 13.86 15.09
C ARG A 225 4.04 14.89 14.39
N ARG A 226 4.49 16.15 14.35
CA ARG A 226 3.76 17.24 13.70
C ARG A 226 3.59 17.00 12.20
N HIS A 227 4.64 16.53 11.53
CA HIS A 227 4.57 16.19 10.11
C HIS A 227 3.54 15.09 9.84
N LEU A 228 3.59 13.97 10.58
CA LEU A 228 2.64 12.87 10.45
C LEU A 228 1.20 13.31 10.72
N ALA A 229 0.98 14.10 11.78
CA ALA A 229 -0.35 14.61 12.14
C ALA A 229 -0.91 15.56 11.06
N LEU A 230 -0.08 16.41 10.48
CA LEU A 230 -0.50 17.31 9.39
C LEU A 230 -0.82 16.53 8.11
N THR A 231 -0.03 15.53 7.77
CA THR A 231 -0.31 14.67 6.60
C THR A 231 -1.64 13.92 6.80
N ALA A 232 -1.86 13.34 7.98
CA ALA A 232 -3.12 12.69 8.35
C ALA A 232 -4.32 13.65 8.26
N PHE A 233 -4.18 14.87 8.77
CA PHE A 233 -5.22 15.89 8.70
C PHE A 233 -5.53 16.29 7.26
N ARG A 234 -4.51 16.52 6.42
CA ARG A 234 -4.69 16.85 4.99
C ARG A 234 -5.47 15.75 4.26
N ILE A 235 -5.16 14.49 4.54
CA ILE A 235 -5.86 13.35 3.93
C ILE A 235 -7.30 13.25 4.43
N ALA A 236 -7.56 13.46 5.72
CA ALA A 236 -8.93 13.49 6.24
C ALA A 236 -9.75 14.60 5.56
N VAL A 237 -9.19 15.81 5.44
CA VAL A 237 -9.84 16.93 4.73
C VAL A 237 -10.13 16.59 3.27
N ALA A 238 -9.16 16.00 2.55
CA ALA A 238 -9.38 15.59 1.16
C ALA A 238 -10.44 14.50 1.02
N ALA A 239 -10.46 13.51 1.92
CA ALA A 239 -11.48 12.47 1.95
C ALA A 239 -12.89 13.06 2.21
N THR A 240 -13.01 14.00 3.16
CA THR A 240 -14.27 14.71 3.42
C THR A 240 -14.75 15.47 2.19
N ILE A 241 -13.89 16.31 1.59
CA ILE A 241 -14.25 17.11 0.41
C ILE A 241 -14.67 16.22 -0.75
N ALA A 242 -13.94 15.14 -1.01
CA ALA A 242 -14.25 14.22 -2.10
C ALA A 242 -15.61 13.53 -1.89
N ALA A 243 -15.89 13.04 -0.68
CA ALA A 243 -17.19 12.42 -0.40
C ALA A 243 -18.35 13.43 -0.45
N VAL A 244 -18.16 14.65 0.07
CA VAL A 244 -19.19 15.71 0.00
C VAL A 244 -19.50 16.08 -1.45
N ILE A 245 -18.47 16.21 -2.30
CA ILE A 245 -18.68 16.48 -3.73
C ILE A 245 -19.40 15.31 -4.40
N ALA A 246 -19.02 14.07 -4.11
CA ALA A 246 -19.68 12.88 -4.67
C ALA A 246 -21.17 12.81 -4.25
N VAL A 247 -21.51 13.13 -3.00
CA VAL A 247 -22.90 13.26 -2.55
C VAL A 247 -23.63 14.38 -3.30
N ALA A 248 -22.98 15.54 -3.46
CA ALA A 248 -23.59 16.71 -4.10
C ALA A 248 -23.90 16.49 -5.58
N VAL A 249 -23.14 15.63 -6.26
CA VAL A 249 -23.40 15.24 -7.65
C VAL A 249 -24.19 13.92 -7.77
N HIS A 250 -24.73 13.43 -6.65
CA HIS A 250 -25.61 12.26 -6.57
C HIS A 250 -24.98 10.95 -7.05
N LEU A 251 -23.71 10.68 -6.69
CA LEU A 251 -23.11 9.36 -6.92
C LEU A 251 -23.59 8.35 -5.89
N ASP A 252 -23.76 7.10 -6.33
CA ASP A 252 -24.24 5.99 -5.50
C ASP A 252 -23.21 5.51 -4.47
N HIS A 253 -21.93 5.79 -4.68
CA HIS A 253 -20.85 5.31 -3.81
C HIS A 253 -19.88 6.42 -3.34
N PRO A 254 -20.34 7.46 -2.60
CA PRO A 254 -19.50 8.61 -2.24
C PRO A 254 -18.21 8.28 -1.49
N MET A 255 -18.20 7.18 -0.74
CA MET A 255 -17.03 6.73 0.01
C MET A 255 -15.90 6.21 -0.90
N TRP A 256 -16.21 5.86 -2.14
CA TRP A 256 -15.21 5.52 -3.15
C TRP A 256 -14.45 6.75 -3.62
N ALA A 257 -15.10 7.92 -3.66
CA ALA A 257 -14.42 9.18 -3.93
C ALA A 257 -13.44 9.54 -2.80
N ALA A 258 -13.84 9.35 -1.53
CA ALA A 258 -12.93 9.47 -0.39
C ALA A 258 -11.72 8.53 -0.52
N MET A 259 -11.93 7.25 -0.86
CA MET A 259 -10.84 6.32 -1.13
C MET A 259 -9.91 6.77 -2.26
N GLY A 260 -10.47 7.36 -3.32
CA GLY A 260 -9.73 7.94 -4.44
C GLY A 260 -8.77 9.04 -3.99
N ALA A 261 -9.26 9.96 -3.14
CA ALA A 261 -8.45 11.04 -2.58
C ALA A 261 -7.31 10.51 -1.70
N VAL A 262 -7.62 9.55 -0.81
CA VAL A 262 -6.61 8.90 0.05
C VAL A 262 -5.52 8.25 -0.79
N ALA A 263 -5.89 7.50 -1.84
CA ALA A 263 -4.94 6.82 -2.70
C ALA A 263 -4.06 7.79 -3.50
N ALA A 264 -4.62 8.88 -4.01
CA ALA A 264 -3.85 9.90 -4.73
C ALA A 264 -2.81 10.55 -3.81
N MET A 265 -3.17 10.83 -2.56
CA MET A 265 -2.32 11.51 -1.57
C MET A 265 -1.34 10.59 -0.83
N GLN A 266 -1.21 9.31 -1.19
CA GLN A 266 -0.30 8.34 -0.53
C GLN A 266 1.21 8.53 -0.83
N GLY A 267 1.65 9.76 -1.09
CA GLY A 267 3.05 10.13 -1.30
C GLY A 267 3.36 11.42 -0.55
N VAL A 268 4.57 11.53 0.01
CA VAL A 268 4.97 12.70 0.79
C VAL A 268 5.21 13.92 -0.12
N GLU A 269 5.65 13.69 -1.36
CA GLU A 269 5.97 14.75 -2.32
C GLU A 269 4.86 14.98 -3.36
N TYR A 270 4.61 16.25 -3.68
CA TYR A 270 3.57 16.66 -4.63
C TYR A 270 3.71 16.03 -6.03
N HIS A 271 4.93 15.97 -6.59
CA HIS A 271 5.17 15.34 -7.90
C HIS A 271 4.73 13.88 -7.93
N LEU A 272 4.94 13.16 -6.82
CA LEU A 272 4.52 11.77 -6.69
C LEU A 272 3.00 11.63 -6.57
N THR A 273 2.32 12.56 -5.87
CA THR A 273 0.85 12.65 -5.81
C THR A 273 0.25 12.80 -7.19
N VAL A 274 0.76 13.73 -8.00
CA VAL A 274 0.29 13.97 -9.37
C VAL A 274 0.51 12.74 -10.25
N ARG A 275 1.74 12.20 -10.28
CA ARG A 275 2.07 11.03 -11.11
C ARG A 275 1.21 9.82 -10.74
N ARG A 276 1.03 9.54 -9.45
CA ARG A 276 0.15 8.47 -8.97
C ARG A 276 -1.31 8.75 -9.29
N GLY A 277 -1.76 10.00 -9.21
CA GLY A 277 -3.09 10.42 -9.62
C GLY A 277 -3.38 10.06 -11.08
N VAL A 278 -2.51 10.48 -12.01
CA VAL A 278 -2.64 10.15 -13.44
C VAL A 278 -2.63 8.64 -13.67
N GLN A 279 -1.68 7.92 -13.07
CA GLN A 279 -1.59 6.46 -13.19
C GLN A 279 -2.84 5.76 -12.65
N ARG A 280 -3.37 6.22 -11.51
CA ARG A 280 -4.61 5.69 -10.92
C ARG A 280 -5.82 5.96 -11.80
N LEU A 281 -5.93 7.14 -12.40
CA LEU A 281 -7.02 7.46 -13.31
C LEU A 281 -7.01 6.53 -14.52
N LEU A 282 -5.85 6.43 -15.20
CA LEU A 282 -5.70 5.57 -16.38
C LEU A 282 -5.95 4.09 -16.05
N GLY A 283 -5.40 3.62 -14.94
CA GLY A 283 -5.61 2.26 -14.49
C GLY A 283 -7.08 2.00 -14.13
N ASN A 284 -7.74 2.91 -13.41
CA ASN A 284 -9.14 2.73 -13.05
C ASN A 284 -10.09 2.82 -14.26
N LEU A 285 -9.77 3.60 -15.29
CA LEU A 285 -10.54 3.60 -16.54
C LEU A 285 -10.51 2.22 -17.20
N GLY A 286 -9.31 1.68 -17.44
CA GLY A 286 -9.16 0.35 -18.05
C GLY A 286 -9.71 -0.77 -17.16
N GLY A 287 -9.43 -0.70 -15.86
CA GLY A 287 -9.89 -1.68 -14.87
C GLY A 287 -11.40 -1.67 -14.66
N ALA A 288 -12.05 -0.51 -14.72
CA ALA A 288 -13.51 -0.40 -14.64
C ALA A 288 -14.19 -0.97 -15.87
N LEU A 289 -13.64 -0.76 -17.08
CA LEU A 289 -14.15 -1.42 -18.29
C LEU A 289 -14.09 -2.94 -18.18
N ILE A 290 -12.97 -3.49 -17.69
CA ILE A 290 -12.83 -4.92 -17.43
C ILE A 290 -13.85 -5.38 -16.36
N ALA A 291 -13.99 -4.62 -15.27
CA ALA A 291 -14.94 -4.95 -14.20
C ALA A 291 -16.39 -4.94 -14.68
N GLY A 292 -16.82 -3.92 -15.43
CA GLY A 292 -18.17 -3.82 -15.98
C GLY A 292 -18.49 -4.98 -16.92
N LEU A 293 -17.54 -5.37 -17.77
CA LEU A 293 -17.69 -6.57 -18.62
C LEU A 293 -17.84 -7.83 -17.78
N LEU A 294 -16.98 -8.01 -16.76
CA LEU A 294 -17.03 -9.19 -15.88
C LEU A 294 -18.33 -9.25 -15.08
N LEU A 295 -18.84 -8.11 -14.60
CA LEU A 295 -20.12 -8.01 -13.90
C LEU A 295 -21.33 -8.24 -14.83
N SER A 296 -21.20 -7.96 -16.12
CA SER A 296 -22.27 -8.20 -17.11
C SER A 296 -22.45 -9.68 -17.47
N ILE A 297 -21.49 -10.54 -17.15
CA ILE A 297 -21.51 -11.97 -17.43
C ILE A 297 -21.91 -12.72 -16.14
N PRO A 298 -22.72 -13.79 -16.20
CA PRO A 298 -23.08 -14.59 -15.03
C PRO A 298 -21.90 -15.47 -14.57
N LEU A 299 -20.84 -14.86 -14.03
CA LEU A 299 -19.65 -15.55 -13.53
C LEU A 299 -19.96 -16.54 -12.41
N GLY A 300 -21.04 -16.29 -11.67
CA GLY A 300 -21.33 -16.96 -10.41
C GLY A 300 -20.23 -16.72 -9.37
N TYR A 301 -20.37 -17.39 -8.23
CA TYR A 301 -19.42 -17.25 -7.13
C TYR A 301 -18.00 -17.69 -7.53
N TRP A 302 -17.88 -18.86 -8.17
CA TRP A 302 -16.57 -19.45 -8.49
C TRP A 302 -15.83 -18.67 -9.60
N GLY A 303 -16.54 -18.15 -10.60
CA GLY A 303 -15.94 -17.28 -11.60
C GLY A 303 -15.44 -15.97 -11.00
N ALA A 304 -16.21 -15.37 -10.08
CA ALA A 304 -15.79 -14.18 -9.35
C ALA A 304 -14.54 -14.46 -8.49
N VAL A 305 -14.50 -15.58 -7.75
CA VAL A 305 -13.32 -15.99 -6.95
C VAL A 305 -12.09 -16.18 -7.83
N ALA A 306 -12.21 -16.87 -8.97
CA ALA A 306 -11.11 -17.05 -9.91
C ALA A 306 -10.59 -15.69 -10.42
N GLY A 307 -11.50 -14.79 -10.81
CA GLY A 307 -11.17 -13.42 -11.21
C GLY A 307 -10.42 -12.66 -10.11
N ILE A 308 -10.95 -12.66 -8.88
CA ILE A 308 -10.33 -11.98 -7.73
C ILE A 308 -8.90 -12.49 -7.50
N ILE A 309 -8.67 -13.80 -7.51
CA ILE A 309 -7.33 -14.37 -7.30
C ILE A 309 -6.37 -13.97 -8.43
N ILE A 310 -6.82 -14.06 -9.68
CA ILE A 310 -6.00 -13.68 -10.85
C ILE A 310 -5.61 -12.21 -10.77
N PHE A 311 -6.59 -11.33 -10.59
CA PHE A 311 -6.33 -9.89 -10.52
C PHE A 311 -5.54 -9.50 -9.27
N GLN A 312 -5.70 -10.20 -8.14
CA GLN A 312 -4.88 -10.01 -6.94
C GLN A 312 -3.41 -10.32 -7.22
N VAL A 313 -3.12 -11.46 -7.84
CA VAL A 313 -1.73 -11.82 -8.19
C VAL A 313 -1.15 -10.81 -9.19
N LEU A 314 -1.93 -10.45 -10.22
CA LEU A 314 -1.50 -9.46 -11.21
C LEU A 314 -1.24 -8.09 -10.58
N ALA A 315 -2.15 -7.58 -9.75
CA ALA A 315 -1.98 -6.32 -9.03
C ALA A 315 -0.66 -6.30 -8.25
N GLU A 316 -0.34 -7.41 -7.60
CA GLU A 316 0.85 -7.50 -6.77
C GLU A 316 2.14 -7.61 -7.58
N ILE A 317 2.14 -8.31 -8.72
CA ILE A 317 3.27 -8.31 -9.67
C ILE A 317 3.46 -6.90 -10.24
N LEU A 318 2.38 -6.27 -10.68
CA LEU A 318 2.40 -4.99 -11.37
C LEU A 318 2.71 -3.81 -10.43
N SER A 319 2.50 -3.98 -9.11
CA SER A 319 2.81 -2.98 -8.08
C SER A 319 4.28 -2.52 -8.09
N THR A 320 5.21 -3.39 -8.49
CA THR A 320 6.64 -3.07 -8.59
C THR A 320 7.06 -2.59 -9.98
N VAL A 321 6.19 -2.77 -10.98
CA VAL A 321 6.45 -2.51 -12.40
C VAL A 321 5.93 -1.13 -12.82
N ASN A 322 4.63 -0.88 -12.60
CA ASN A 322 3.99 0.39 -12.92
C ASN A 322 2.65 0.51 -12.17
N TYR A 323 2.43 1.64 -11.50
CA TYR A 323 1.24 1.83 -10.68
C TYR A 323 -0.08 1.91 -11.48
N ALA A 324 -0.05 2.34 -12.74
CA ALA A 324 -1.25 2.34 -13.60
C ALA A 324 -1.69 0.91 -13.92
N LEU A 325 -0.74 0.04 -14.26
CA LEU A 325 -1.00 -1.38 -14.49
C LEU A 325 -1.45 -2.09 -13.20
N CYS A 326 -0.83 -1.76 -12.07
CA CYS A 326 -1.30 -2.21 -10.76
C CYS A 326 -2.76 -1.80 -10.52
N SER A 327 -3.08 -0.51 -10.70
CA SER A 327 -4.44 0.00 -10.52
C SER A 327 -5.43 -0.65 -11.49
N LEU A 328 -5.04 -0.90 -12.74
CA LEU A 328 -5.85 -1.62 -13.73
C LEU A 328 -6.26 -3.02 -13.27
N ALA A 329 -5.40 -3.74 -12.56
CA ALA A 329 -5.74 -5.04 -11.97
C ALA A 329 -6.51 -4.89 -10.64
N VAL A 330 -6.19 -3.89 -9.82
CA VAL A 330 -6.87 -3.65 -8.53
C VAL A 330 -8.34 -3.30 -8.70
N THR A 331 -8.73 -2.53 -9.72
CA THR A 331 -10.13 -2.12 -9.92
C THR A 331 -11.11 -3.30 -10.10
N PRO A 332 -10.93 -4.23 -11.05
CA PRO A 332 -11.83 -5.37 -11.20
C PRO A 332 -11.76 -6.30 -10.00
N MET A 333 -10.59 -6.49 -9.39
CA MET A 333 -10.46 -7.24 -8.14
C MET A 333 -11.34 -6.65 -7.03
N ALA A 334 -11.25 -5.32 -6.81
CA ALA A 334 -11.99 -4.64 -5.76
C ALA A 334 -13.50 -4.66 -6.02
N LEU A 335 -13.94 -4.43 -7.26
CA LEU A 335 -15.36 -4.46 -7.62
C LEU A 335 -15.95 -5.87 -7.53
N LEU A 336 -15.24 -6.91 -7.98
CA LEU A 336 -15.68 -8.29 -7.78
C LEU A 336 -15.76 -8.65 -6.29
N LEU A 337 -14.80 -8.20 -5.49
CA LEU A 337 -14.79 -8.46 -4.05
C LEU A 337 -15.95 -7.77 -3.33
N THR A 338 -16.24 -6.51 -3.67
CA THR A 338 -17.40 -5.78 -3.14
C THR A 338 -18.72 -6.40 -3.64
N GLY A 339 -18.75 -6.86 -4.90
CA GLY A 339 -19.90 -7.57 -5.46
C GLY A 339 -20.21 -8.88 -4.72
N LEU A 340 -19.21 -9.59 -4.22
CA LEU A 340 -19.42 -10.79 -3.37
C LEU A 340 -20.04 -10.46 -2.00
N SER A 341 -19.75 -9.29 -1.43
CA SER A 341 -20.21 -8.93 -0.08
C SER A 341 -21.55 -8.19 -0.06
N ALA A 342 -21.80 -7.35 -1.05
CA ALA A 342 -22.95 -6.43 -1.07
C ALA A 342 -23.84 -6.55 -2.31
N GLY A 343 -23.40 -7.26 -3.36
CA GLY A 343 -24.05 -7.25 -4.66
C GLY A 343 -23.78 -5.94 -5.42
N LEU A 344 -23.24 -6.04 -6.64
CA LEU A 344 -23.01 -4.87 -7.49
C LEU A 344 -23.54 -5.15 -8.90
N SER A 345 -24.14 -4.12 -9.48
CA SER A 345 -24.55 -4.14 -10.88
C SER A 345 -23.41 -3.67 -11.79
N PRO A 346 -23.46 -3.94 -13.11
CA PRO A 346 -22.43 -3.49 -14.04
C PRO A 346 -22.23 -1.97 -14.07
N GLU A 347 -23.28 -1.20 -13.76
CA GLU A 347 -23.26 0.27 -13.71
C GLU A 347 -22.27 0.80 -12.66
N ALA A 348 -22.01 0.02 -11.59
CA ALA A 348 -21.03 0.36 -10.56
C ALA A 348 -19.61 0.57 -11.12
N ALA A 349 -19.31 0.05 -12.32
CA ALA A 349 -18.06 0.35 -13.02
C ALA A 349 -17.96 1.82 -13.43
N VAL A 350 -19.06 2.43 -13.87
CA VAL A 350 -19.12 3.85 -14.24
C VAL A 350 -18.95 4.71 -12.99
N ASP A 351 -19.68 4.38 -11.92
CA ASP A 351 -19.57 5.10 -10.64
C ASP A 351 -18.14 5.05 -10.11
N ARG A 352 -17.48 3.88 -10.21
CA ARG A 352 -16.08 3.73 -9.83
C ARG A 352 -15.15 4.68 -10.57
N VAL A 353 -15.39 4.93 -11.86
CA VAL A 353 -14.59 5.90 -12.64
C VAL A 353 -14.85 7.31 -12.14
N LEU A 354 -16.11 7.71 -11.99
CA LEU A 354 -16.50 9.05 -11.56
C LEU A 354 -15.99 9.36 -10.14
N ASP A 355 -16.22 8.45 -9.19
CA ASP A 355 -15.74 8.55 -7.82
C ASP A 355 -14.21 8.71 -7.76
N THR A 356 -13.50 7.88 -8.52
CA THR A 356 -12.03 7.96 -8.55
C THR A 356 -11.57 9.29 -9.14
N ALA A 357 -12.21 9.78 -10.21
CA ALA A 357 -11.88 11.05 -10.83
C ALA A 357 -12.05 12.21 -9.84
N ILE A 358 -13.18 12.27 -9.12
CA ILE A 358 -13.43 13.25 -8.06
C ILE A 358 -12.34 13.16 -6.99
N GLY A 359 -12.09 11.95 -6.48
CA GLY A 359 -11.08 11.72 -5.45
C GLY A 359 -9.68 12.16 -5.87
N ILE A 360 -9.26 11.85 -7.10
CA ILE A 360 -7.95 12.26 -7.63
C ILE A 360 -7.85 13.78 -7.76
N VAL A 361 -8.87 14.42 -8.35
CA VAL A 361 -8.89 15.88 -8.52
C VAL A 361 -8.82 16.57 -7.17
N VAL A 362 -9.67 16.18 -6.22
CA VAL A 362 -9.66 16.74 -4.86
C VAL A 362 -8.33 16.48 -4.16
N GLY A 363 -7.78 15.26 -4.27
CA GLY A 363 -6.49 14.92 -3.67
C GLY A 363 -5.34 15.77 -4.21
N ILE A 364 -5.29 16.00 -5.53
CA ILE A 364 -4.28 16.86 -6.18
C ILE A 364 -4.46 18.32 -5.74
N VAL A 365 -5.69 18.84 -5.72
CA VAL A 365 -5.99 20.22 -5.31
C VAL A 365 -5.62 20.44 -3.85
N VAL A 366 -6.07 19.57 -2.94
CA VAL A 366 -5.72 19.66 -1.52
C VAL A 366 -4.21 19.56 -1.36
N ALA A 367 -3.55 18.61 -2.02
CA ALA A 367 -2.08 18.50 -1.97
C ALA A 367 -1.40 19.79 -2.43
N ALA A 368 -1.83 20.40 -3.54
CA ALA A 368 -1.28 21.64 -4.09
C ALA A 368 -1.46 22.86 -3.16
N LEU A 369 -2.62 22.97 -2.51
CA LEU A 369 -2.94 24.06 -1.57
C LEU A 369 -2.17 23.95 -0.25
N THR A 370 -1.63 22.77 0.06
CA THR A 370 -1.01 22.48 1.35
C THR A 370 0.48 22.14 1.24
N ILE A 371 1.10 22.37 0.07
CA ILE A 371 2.55 22.33 -0.11
C ILE A 371 3.21 23.32 0.86
N ARG A 372 4.21 22.87 1.63
CA ARG A 372 4.96 23.72 2.57
C ARG A 372 6.44 23.82 2.18
N GLY A 373 7.07 24.94 2.54
CA GLY A 373 8.42 25.35 2.15
C GLY A 373 9.60 24.38 2.37
N HIS A 374 9.45 23.30 3.16
CA HIS A 374 10.52 22.31 3.34
C HIS A 374 10.71 21.39 2.12
N GLU A 375 9.65 21.10 1.36
CA GLU A 375 9.74 20.42 0.05
C GLU A 375 10.45 21.29 -1.00
N MET A 376 10.50 22.62 -0.79
CA MET A 376 11.20 23.55 -1.67
C MET A 376 12.73 23.52 -1.45
N ALA A 377 13.21 23.10 -0.27
CA ALA A 377 14.63 23.05 0.08
C ALA A 377 15.34 21.79 -0.44
N THR A 378 14.65 20.64 -0.46
CA THR A 378 15.14 19.40 -1.10
C THR A 378 15.19 19.52 -2.63
N LEU A 379 14.30 20.30 -3.23
CA LEU A 379 14.36 20.66 -4.66
C LEU A 379 15.51 21.65 -4.98
N HIS A 380 15.94 22.46 -4.01
CA HIS A 380 17.06 23.39 -4.16
C HIS A 380 18.46 22.74 -4.00
N SER A 381 18.56 21.59 -3.33
CA SER A 381 19.85 20.97 -2.98
C SER A 381 20.27 19.79 -3.87
N ALA A 382 19.46 19.46 -4.89
CA ALA A 382 19.72 18.38 -5.84
C ALA A 382 20.30 18.85 -7.20
N PRO A 383 21.34 19.71 -7.23
CA PRO A 383 22.34 19.58 -8.29
C PRO A 383 23.82 19.47 -7.87
N GLU A 384 24.21 19.51 -6.60
CA GLU A 384 25.65 19.63 -6.24
C GLU A 384 26.32 18.47 -5.50
N ARG A 385 25.59 17.43 -5.03
CA ARG A 385 26.24 16.29 -4.32
C ARG A 385 26.47 15.03 -5.15
N VAL A 386 26.69 15.17 -6.46
CA VAL A 386 27.13 14.04 -7.31
C VAL A 386 28.44 14.33 -8.05
N ALA A 387 29.04 15.52 -7.88
CA ALA A 387 30.41 15.74 -8.31
C ALA A 387 31.39 15.35 -7.19
N THR A 388 32.35 14.50 -7.53
CA THR A 388 33.56 14.11 -6.76
C THR A 388 33.36 13.15 -5.57
N VAL A 389 33.18 11.87 -5.88
CA VAL A 389 34.00 10.84 -5.21
C VAL A 389 35.10 10.50 -6.21
N PRO A 390 36.39 10.77 -5.92
CA PRO A 390 37.47 10.30 -6.79
C PRO A 390 37.49 8.77 -6.75
N VAL A 391 37.31 8.17 -7.92
CA VAL A 391 37.66 6.77 -8.16
C VAL A 391 39.18 6.71 -8.23
N SER A 392 39.83 6.30 -7.14
CA SER A 392 41.18 5.75 -7.21
C SER A 392 41.06 4.28 -7.58
N ALA A 393 41.21 3.98 -8.87
CA ALA A 393 41.90 2.78 -9.34
C ALA A 393 43.29 2.75 -8.67
N GLU A 394 43.97 1.67 -8.32
CA GLU A 394 43.86 0.23 -8.54
C GLU A 394 45.10 -0.34 -7.81
N SER A 395 45.00 -1.50 -7.17
CA SER A 395 46.09 -2.50 -7.13
C SER A 395 45.64 -3.73 -6.36
N THR A 396 45.22 -4.71 -7.14
CA THR A 396 45.31 -6.14 -6.85
C THR A 396 46.67 -6.51 -6.23
N ALA A 397 46.66 -7.18 -5.08
CA ALA A 397 47.73 -8.08 -4.68
C ALA A 397 47.07 -9.39 -4.25
N HIS A 398 47.31 -10.40 -5.09
CA HIS A 398 46.91 -11.78 -4.89
C HIS A 398 47.83 -12.41 -3.85
N ASP A 399 47.23 -13.31 -3.07
CA ASP A 399 47.85 -14.17 -2.07
C ASP A 399 48.79 -15.18 -2.76
N ASP A 400 49.97 -15.46 -2.19
CA ASP A 400 50.63 -16.76 -2.32
C ASP A 400 51.67 -17.01 -1.19
N ALA A 401 51.34 -18.00 -0.37
CA ALA A 401 52.18 -19.03 0.30
C ALA A 401 53.52 -18.67 0.97
N ALA A 402 53.50 -18.66 2.32
CA ALA A 402 54.20 -19.56 3.28
C ALA A 402 55.74 -19.86 3.18
N PRO A 403 56.38 -20.42 4.24
CA PRO A 403 57.53 -19.79 4.92
C PRO A 403 58.86 -20.54 4.73
N GLU A 404 60.00 -19.85 4.86
CA GLU A 404 61.25 -20.52 5.22
C GLU A 404 62.33 -19.56 5.77
N SER A 405 63.17 -20.16 6.59
CA SER A 405 64.22 -19.63 7.46
C SER A 405 65.46 -19.06 6.75
N SER A 406 66.19 -18.18 7.46
CA SER A 406 67.65 -18.25 7.70
C SER A 406 68.44 -16.94 7.51
N THR A 407 69.00 -16.51 8.65
CA THR A 407 70.35 -15.94 8.88
C THR A 407 70.80 -14.56 8.38
N ALA A 408 71.51 -13.91 9.32
CA ALA A 408 72.47 -12.80 9.23
C ALA A 408 71.85 -11.41 9.02
N GLY A 409 72.05 -10.39 9.87
CA GLY A 409 73.11 -10.14 10.84
C GLY A 409 73.84 -8.87 10.43
N TYR A 410 73.55 -7.72 11.07
CA TYR A 410 74.54 -6.67 11.25
C TYR A 410 74.12 -5.69 12.37
N ARG A 411 75.05 -5.51 13.32
CA ARG A 411 75.02 -4.54 14.42
C ARG A 411 75.69 -3.23 13.97
N SER A 412 75.38 -2.15 14.72
CA SER A 412 76.17 -0.91 14.92
C SER A 412 76.01 0.14 13.81
N ARG A 413 75.96 1.45 14.03
CA ARG A 413 76.21 2.39 15.16
C ARG A 413 75.16 3.52 15.01
N SER A 414 74.75 4.31 15.99
CA SER A 414 75.47 5.08 17.00
C SER A 414 74.50 5.57 18.06
#